data_AF-A0A1V4YR39-F1
#
_entry.id   AF-A0A1V4YR39-F1
#
_cell.length_a   1.000
_cell.length_b   1.000
_cell.length_c   1.000
_cell.angle_alpha   90.00
_cell.angle_beta   90.00
_cell.angle_gamma   90.00
#
_symmetry.space_group_name_H-M   'P 1'
#
loop_
_entity.id
_entity.type
_entity.pdbx_description
1 polymer ?
#
loop_
_entity_poly.entity_id
_entity_poly.type
_entity_poly.pdbx_seq_one_letter_code
_entity_poly.pdbx_strand_id
1 'polypeptide(L)'
;MDANIKRKNSRLINLSYITSAVTYLIGWYLITLGNLWAFIFAVPTLVLGLNLIKIGERRYGLVLIIFFIVWLCIYYSYMPGQSLNR
;
A
#
# COMPACT_ATOMS: atom_id res chain seq x y z
N MET A 1 -11.78 -23.09 19.78
CA MET A 1 -10.73 -23.14 18.73
C MET A 1 -10.48 -21.75 18.09
N ASP A 2 -11.24 -20.69 18.47
CA ASP A 2 -11.25 -19.41 17.75
C ASP A 2 -10.28 -18.31 18.20
N ALA A 3 -9.91 -18.24 19.48
CA ALA A 3 -9.15 -17.09 19.99
C ALA A 3 -7.74 -16.98 19.37
N ASN A 4 -7.11 -18.11 19.09
CA ASN A 4 -5.75 -18.15 18.53
C ASN A 4 -5.73 -17.79 17.04
N ILE A 5 -6.76 -18.21 16.29
CA ILE A 5 -6.98 -17.85 14.88
C ILE A 5 -7.21 -16.34 14.77
N LYS A 6 -8.10 -15.80 15.61
CA LYS A 6 -8.41 -14.37 15.64
C LYS A 6 -7.17 -13.53 15.97
N ARG A 7 -6.35 -13.96 16.93
CA ARG A 7 -5.09 -13.29 17.30
C ARG A 7 -4.05 -13.32 16.17
N LYS A 8 -3.96 -14.43 15.44
CA LYS A 8 -3.07 -14.57 14.28
C LYS A 8 -3.51 -13.65 13.13
N ASN A 9 -4.81 -13.58 12.84
CA ASN A 9 -5.35 -12.67 11.84
C ASN A 9 -5.13 -11.20 12.21
N SER A 10 -5.38 -10.80 13.47
CA SER A 10 -5.10 -9.42 13.93
C SER A 10 -3.64 -9.02 13.76
N ARG A 11 -2.69 -9.92 14.05
CA ARG A 11 -1.26 -9.65 13.81
C ARG A 11 -0.97 -9.49 12.33
N LEU A 12 -1.54 -10.34 11.47
CA LEU A 12 -1.32 -10.30 10.03
C LEU A 12 -1.90 -9.02 9.40
N ILE A 13 -3.07 -8.58 9.87
CA ILE A 13 -3.69 -7.31 9.48
C ILE A 13 -2.78 -6.14 9.86
N ASN A 14 -2.34 -6.06 11.12
CA ASN A 14 -1.47 -4.98 11.58
C ASN A 14 -0.15 -4.95 10.81
N LEU A 15 0.46 -6.12 10.57
CA LEU A 15 1.69 -6.23 9.80
C LEU A 15 1.49 -5.77 8.35
N SER A 16 0.34 -6.09 7.75
CA SER A 16 0.00 -5.66 6.39
C SER A 16 -0.11 -4.13 6.28
N TYR A 17 -0.70 -3.49 7.29
CA TYR A 17 -0.77 -2.03 7.36
C TYR A 17 0.59 -1.39 7.60
N ILE A 18 1.40 -1.93 8.52
CA ILE A 18 2.76 -1.42 8.79
C ILE A 18 3.60 -1.50 7.52
N THR A 19 3.63 -2.66 6.85
CA THR A 19 4.37 -2.82 5.59
C THR A 19 3.89 -1.82 4.54
N SER A 20 2.57 -1.65 4.39
CA SER A 20 2.00 -0.69 3.43
C SER A 20 2.38 0.77 3.75
N ALA A 21 2.43 1.14 5.03
CA ALA A 21 2.85 2.48 5.44
C ALA A 21 4.35 2.71 5.16
N VAL A 22 5.20 1.71 5.43
CA VAL A 22 6.64 1.78 5.15
C VAL A 22 6.89 1.90 3.65
N THR A 23 6.23 1.09 2.82
CA THR A 23 6.39 1.16 1.36
C THR A 23 5.88 2.50 0.80
N TYR A 24 4.79 3.04 1.35
CA TYR A 24 4.32 4.38 1.03
C TYR A 24 5.39 5.45 1.30
N LEU A 25 6.01 5.44 2.48
CA LEU A 25 7.03 6.43 2.84
C LEU A 25 8.26 6.35 1.93
N ILE A 26 8.70 5.12 1.60
CA ILE A 26 9.83 4.90 0.69
C ILE A 26 9.49 5.41 -0.71
N GLY A 27 8.32 5.05 -1.26
CA GLY A 27 7.95 5.52 -2.58
C GLY A 27 7.68 7.03 -2.62
N TRP A 28 7.14 7.63 -1.55
CA TRP A 28 7.02 9.09 -1.44
C TRP A 28 8.39 9.77 -1.50
N TYR A 29 9.37 9.28 -0.74
CA TYR A 29 10.74 9.79 -0.79
C TYR A 29 11.31 9.70 -2.22
N LEU A 30 11.09 8.60 -2.93
CA LEU A 30 11.51 8.44 -4.31
C LEU A 30 10.79 9.38 -5.29
N ILE A 31 9.50 9.68 -5.06
CA ILE A 31 8.77 10.72 -5.83
C ILE A 31 9.43 12.08 -5.63
N THR A 32 9.82 12.43 -4.41
CA THR A 32 10.51 13.72 -4.15
C THR A 32 11.87 13.82 -4.84
N LEU A 33 12.51 12.69 -5.13
CA LEU A 33 13.75 12.60 -5.90
C LEU A 33 13.53 12.51 -7.42
N GLY A 34 12.28 12.53 -7.89
CA GLY A 34 11.94 12.42 -9.30
C GLY A 34 12.16 11.04 -9.92
N ASN A 35 12.13 9.99 -9.10
CA ASN A 35 12.33 8.62 -9.58
C ASN A 35 11.03 8.03 -10.14
N LEU A 36 11.03 7.74 -11.45
CA LEU A 36 9.94 7.09 -12.19
C LEU A 36 9.56 5.71 -11.64
N TRP A 37 10.46 5.04 -10.92
CA TRP A 37 10.21 3.70 -10.37
C TRP A 37 9.47 3.73 -9.03
N ALA A 38 9.14 4.91 -8.51
CA ALA A 38 8.46 5.02 -7.22
C ALA A 38 7.13 4.25 -7.19
N PHE A 39 6.41 4.11 -8.31
CA PHE A 39 5.14 3.38 -8.36
C PHE A 39 5.26 1.89 -7.96
N ILE A 40 6.45 1.29 -8.03
CA ILE A 40 6.64 -0.13 -7.66
C ILE A 40 6.31 -0.36 -6.19
N PHE A 41 6.50 0.63 -5.32
CA PHE A 41 6.20 0.48 -3.89
C PHE A 41 4.67 0.44 -3.60
N ALA A 42 3.81 0.57 -4.61
CA ALA A 42 2.36 0.42 -4.50
C ALA A 42 1.99 -1.06 -4.41
N VAL A 43 2.73 -1.87 -5.16
CA VAL A 43 2.38 -3.25 -5.48
C VAL A 43 2.24 -4.09 -4.21
N PRO A 44 3.13 -4.00 -3.20
CA PRO A 44 2.96 -4.71 -1.94
C PRO A 44 1.62 -4.41 -1.26
N THR A 45 1.16 -3.16 -1.27
CA THR A 45 -0.13 -2.76 -0.67
C THR A 45 -1.30 -3.44 -1.36
N LEU A 46 -1.30 -3.51 -2.70
CA LEU A 46 -2.34 -4.20 -3.46
C LEU A 46 -2.34 -5.71 -3.16
N VAL A 47 -1.16 -6.34 -3.17
CA VAL A 47 -1.01 -7.77 -2.90
C VAL A 47 -1.50 -8.12 -1.49
N LEU A 48 -1.13 -7.32 -0.50
CA LEU A 48 -1.58 -7.50 0.88
C LEU A 48 -3.09 -7.29 1.02
N GLY A 49 -3.67 -6.29 0.34
CA GLY A 49 -5.11 -6.06 0.31
C GLY A 49 -5.89 -7.25 -0.25
N LEU A 50 -5.46 -7.79 -1.39
CA LEU A 50 -6.06 -9.00 -1.99
C LEU A 50 -5.90 -10.23 -1.09
N ASN A 51 -4.76 -10.37 -0.43
CA ASN A 51 -4.52 -11.48 0.49
C ASN A 51 -5.46 -11.41 1.71
N LEU A 52 -5.65 -10.23 2.29
CA LEU A 52 -6.62 -10.02 3.39
C LEU A 52 -8.06 -10.35 2.97
N ILE A 53 -8.46 -10.00 1.74
CA ILE A 53 -9.77 -10.38 1.21
C ILE A 53 -9.90 -11.90 1.10
N LYS A 54 -8.86 -12.58 0.61
CA LYS A 54 -8.85 -14.04 0.41
C LYS A 54 -9.00 -14.81 1.73
N ILE A 55 -8.44 -14.30 2.83
CA ILE A 55 -8.55 -14.92 4.16
C ILE A 55 -9.83 -14.53 4.93
N GLY A 56 -10.75 -13.80 4.30
CA GLY A 56 -12.05 -13.41 4.90
C GLY A 56 -12.07 -12.03 5.57
N GLU A 57 -10.94 -11.34 5.66
CA GLU A 57 -10.78 -10.02 6.28
C GLU A 57 -11.09 -8.88 5.29
N ARG A 58 -12.25 -8.98 4.62
CA ARG A 58 -12.62 -8.12 3.46
C ARG A 58 -12.54 -6.62 3.74
N ARG A 59 -13.01 -6.18 4.92
CA ARG A 59 -13.02 -4.77 5.30
C ARG A 59 -11.60 -4.20 5.34
N TYR A 60 -10.66 -4.94 5.94
CA TYR A 60 -9.27 -4.51 6.05
C TYR A 60 -8.53 -4.58 4.71
N GLY A 61 -8.81 -5.62 3.91
CA GLY A 61 -8.24 -5.71 2.57
C GLY A 61 -8.72 -4.60 1.63
N LEU A 62 -10.00 -4.21 1.70
CA LEU A 62 -10.54 -3.08 0.93
C LEU A 62 -9.87 -1.76 1.29
N VAL A 63 -9.57 -1.51 2.56
CA VAL A 63 -8.83 -0.30 2.98
C VAL A 63 -7.47 -0.23 2.31
N LEU A 64 -6.73 -1.36 2.24
CA LEU A 64 -5.45 -1.40 1.54
C LEU A 64 -5.58 -1.17 0.03
N ILE A 65 -6.64 -1.69 -0.61
CA ILE A 65 -6.90 -1.43 -2.03
C ILE A 65 -7.22 0.05 -2.28
N ILE A 66 -8.06 0.67 -1.43
CA ILE A 66 -8.34 2.11 -1.52
C ILE A 66 -7.06 2.91 -1.32
N PHE A 67 -6.24 2.55 -0.34
CA PHE A 67 -4.96 3.20 -0.08
C PHE A 67 -4.01 3.09 -1.28
N PHE A 68 -3.94 1.93 -1.92
CA PHE A 68 -3.21 1.72 -3.18
C PHE A 68 -3.68 2.66 -4.30
N ILE A 69 -5.00 2.80 -4.50
CA ILE A 69 -5.57 3.69 -5.52
C ILE A 69 -5.19 5.15 -5.22
N VAL A 70 -5.40 5.60 -3.98
CA VAL A 70 -5.03 6.97 -3.56
C VAL A 70 -3.55 7.22 -3.81
N TRP A 71 -2.70 6.23 -3.54
CA TRP A 71 -1.27 6.37 -3.75
C TRP A 71 -0.88 6.47 -5.22
N LEU A 72 -1.52 5.71 -6.11
CA LEU A 72 -1.36 5.88 -7.56
C LEU A 72 -1.81 7.26 -8.01
N CYS A 73 -2.94 7.76 -7.52
CA CYS A 73 -3.40 9.12 -7.83
C CYS A 73 -2.38 10.18 -7.42
N ILE A 74 -1.78 10.04 -6.23
CA ILE A 74 -0.69 10.91 -5.77
C ILE A 74 0.50 10.80 -6.74
N TYR A 75 0.98 9.58 -7.02
CA TYR A 75 2.08 9.37 -7.95
C TYR A 75 1.85 10.06 -9.31
N TYR A 76 0.68 9.86 -9.92
CA TYR A 76 0.31 10.48 -11.19
C TYR A 76 0.10 12.00 -11.11
N SER A 77 -0.22 12.57 -9.95
CA SER A 77 -0.36 14.01 -9.78
C SER A 77 1.00 14.71 -9.68
N TYR A 78 2.00 14.05 -9.07
CA TYR A 78 3.33 14.63 -8.83
C TYR A 78 4.34 14.35 -9.95
N MET A 79 4.19 13.27 -10.72
CA MET A 79 5.09 12.92 -11.84
C MET A 79 5.07 13.88 -13.05
N PRO A 80 3.92 14.25 -13.64
CA PRO A 80 3.89 15.15 -14.79
C PRO A 80 4.42 16.55 -14.44
N GLY A 81 4.30 16.98 -13.18
CA GLY A 81 4.89 18.24 -12.71
C GLY A 81 6.42 18.26 -12.69
N GLN A 82 7.09 17.10 -12.57
CA GLN A 82 8.55 17.03 -12.55
C GLN A 82 9.17 16.77 -13.94
N SER A 83 8.44 16.13 -14.86
CA SER A 83 8.93 15.92 -16.23
C SER A 83 8.87 17.19 -17.10
N LEU A 84 8.04 18.17 -16.74
CA LEU A 84 7.93 19.47 -17.42
C LEU A 84 8.93 20.52 -16.93
N ASN A 85 9.60 20.27 -15.80
CA ASN A 85 10.53 21.20 -15.15
C ASN A 85 12.01 20.81 -15.37
N ARG A 86 12.28 19.92 -16.33
CA ARG A 86 13.62 19.46 -16.72
C ARG A 86 13.95 19.89 -18.15
#